data_AF-A0A2H0RUK6-F1
#
_entry.id   AF-A0A2H0RUK6-F1
#
_cell.length_a   1.000
_cell.length_b   1.000
_cell.length_c   1.000
_cell.angle_alpha   90.00
_cell.angle_beta   90.00
_cell.angle_gamma   90.00
#
_symmetry.space_group_name_H-M   'P 1'
#
loop_
_entity.id
_entity.type
_entity.pdbx_description
1 polymer ?
#
loop_
_entity_poly.entity_id
_entity_poly.type
_entity_poly.pdbx_seq_one_letter_code
_entity_poly.pdbx_strand_id
1 'polypeptide(L)'
;MQHTRLRPGFTLMEILLVLGIIAILAAIVIAALNPTKQLSDARRADRRVSLREIENAAVQYIIDGNSLPGIPTGISNALPICQDTVTGNDCTVTAGGYDLSALSTNGTYLVNIPIDPNETGSTLSGYRIYRVGSFIKVCSPVLDATCGS
;
A
#
# COMPACT_ATOMS: atom_id res chain seq x y z
N MET A 1 22.02 6.45 67.69
CA MET A 1 21.75 7.76 67.04
C MET A 1 22.08 7.62 65.56
N GLN A 2 21.08 7.44 64.69
CA GLN A 2 21.29 7.34 63.24
C GLN A 2 20.94 8.71 62.63
N HIS A 3 21.96 9.43 62.16
CA HIS A 3 21.76 10.64 61.36
C HIS A 3 21.30 10.26 59.96
N THR A 4 20.01 10.46 59.67
CA THR A 4 19.47 10.43 58.31
C THR A 4 20.04 11.61 57.53
N ARG A 5 20.99 11.38 56.63
CA ARG A 5 21.51 12.42 55.74
C ARG A 5 20.44 12.73 54.68
N LEU A 6 20.03 13.99 54.60
CA LEU A 6 19.23 14.51 53.48
C LEU A 6 20.04 14.36 52.20
N ARG A 7 19.50 13.64 51.22
CA ARG A 7 20.11 13.52 49.89
C ARG A 7 19.96 14.87 49.17
N PRO A 8 21.02 15.41 48.57
CA PRO A 8 20.90 16.63 47.77
C PRO A 8 19.89 16.39 46.63
N GLY A 9 18.92 17.30 46.50
CA GLY A 9 17.94 17.29 45.42
C GLY A 9 18.50 17.93 44.15
N PHE A 10 17.90 17.61 43.00
CA PHE A 10 18.25 18.22 41.72
C PHE A 10 17.97 19.72 41.71
N THR A 11 18.83 20.49 41.05
CA THR A 11 18.60 21.92 40.86
C THR A 11 17.63 22.16 39.70
N LEU A 12 16.84 23.25 39.76
CA LEU A 12 15.97 23.66 38.65
C LEU A 12 16.78 23.92 37.37
N MET A 13 17.99 24.46 37.51
CA MET A 13 18.89 24.73 36.39
C MET A 13 19.39 23.45 35.72
N GLU A 14 19.64 22.38 36.47
CA GLU A 14 19.99 21.07 35.89
C GLU A 14 18.86 20.53 35.02
N ILE A 15 17.61 20.58 35.49
CA ILE A 15 16.48 20.06 34.69
C ILE A 15 16.24 20.94 33.46
N LEU A 16 16.36 22.27 33.58
CA LEU A 16 16.17 23.18 32.45
C LEU A 16 17.22 22.95 31.36
N LEU A 17 18.50 22.81 31.73
CA LEU A 17 19.58 22.58 30.78
C LEU A 17 19.44 21.21 30.10
N VAL A 18 19.06 20.17 30.85
CA VAL A 18 18.85 18.82 30.30
C VAL A 18 17.70 18.82 29.29
N LEU A 19 16.56 19.45 29.60
CA LEU A 19 15.45 19.55 28.66
C LEU A 19 15.83 20.35 27.40
N GLY A 20 16.64 21.40 27.55
CA GLY A 20 17.18 22.15 26.41
C GLY A 20 18.04 21.30 25.49
N ILE A 21 18.97 20.51 26.05
CA ILE A 21 19.82 19.60 25.27
C ILE A 21 18.98 18.49 24.60
N ILE A 22 18.03 17.90 25.32
CA ILE A 22 17.14 16.86 24.77
C ILE A 22 16.34 17.42 23.58
N ALA A 23 15.81 18.65 23.68
CA ALA A 23 15.06 19.28 22.59
C ALA A 23 15.93 19.48 21.34
N ILE A 24 17.17 19.95 21.49
CA ILE A 24 18.11 20.14 20.38
C ILE A 24 18.46 18.79 19.72
N LEU A 25 18.78 17.78 20.52
CA LEU A 25 19.11 16.45 20.00
C LEU A 25 17.92 15.81 19.27
N ALA A 26 16.71 15.93 19.82
CA ALA A 26 15.50 15.42 19.18
C ALA A 26 15.26 16.08 17.81
N ALA A 27 15.43 17.41 17.71
CA ALA A 27 15.27 18.13 16.45
C ALA A 27 16.27 17.65 15.37
N ILE A 28 17.53 17.45 15.74
CA ILE A 28 18.59 16.94 14.83
C ILE A 28 18.24 15.53 14.33
N VAL A 29 17.84 14.64 15.23
CA VAL A 29 17.49 13.24 14.87
C VAL A 29 16.30 13.19 13.92
N ILE A 30 15.23 13.96 14.19
CA ILE A 30 14.05 13.98 13.32
C ILE A 30 14.39 14.52 11.93
N ALA A 31 15.19 15.59 11.85
CA ALA A 31 15.64 16.15 10.58
C ALA A 31 16.51 15.14 9.79
N ALA A 32 17.38 14.38 10.47
CA ALA A 32 18.25 13.39 9.84
C ALA A 32 17.49 12.18 9.27
N LEU A 33 16.35 11.79 9.86
CA LEU A 33 15.58 10.60 9.48
C LEU A 33 14.68 10.79 8.25
N ASN A 34 14.56 12.00 7.72
CA ASN A 34 13.75 12.33 6.54
C ASN A 34 12.39 11.59 6.50
N PRO A 35 11.45 11.92 7.42
CA PRO A 35 10.21 11.15 7.62
C PRO A 35 9.34 11.06 6.36
N THR A 36 9.41 12.05 5.47
CA THR A 36 8.66 12.06 4.21
C THR A 36 9.15 10.95 3.27
N LYS A 37 10.46 10.73 3.18
CA LYS A 37 11.03 9.63 2.40
C LYS A 37 10.61 8.27 2.95
N GLN A 38 10.73 8.07 4.26
CA GLN A 38 10.33 6.79 4.88
C GLN A 38 8.86 6.46 4.66
N LEU A 39 7.97 7.45 4.77
CA LEU A 39 6.55 7.26 4.47
C LEU A 39 6.31 6.91 3.00
N SER A 40 7.04 7.55 2.08
CA SER A 40 6.94 7.24 0.65
C SER A 40 7.43 5.83 0.33
N ASP A 41 8.53 5.39 0.97
CA ASP A 41 9.10 4.05 0.79
C ASP A 41 8.17 2.97 1.36
N ALA A 42 7.57 3.22 2.53
CA ALA A 42 6.54 2.36 3.11
C ALA A 42 5.36 2.16 2.15
N ARG A 43 4.78 3.24 1.61
CA ARG A 43 3.67 3.14 0.64
C ARG A 43 4.07 2.41 -0.65
N ARG A 44 5.33 2.53 -1.10
CA ARG A 44 5.82 1.78 -2.26
C ARG A 44 5.97 0.29 -1.94
N ALA A 45 6.37 -0.05 -0.72
CA ALA A 45 6.40 -1.43 -0.25
C ALA A 45 4.97 -2.01 -0.16
N ASP A 46 4.03 -1.27 0.43
CA ASP A 46 2.62 -1.67 0.52
C ASP A 46 2.04 -1.97 -0.87
N ARG A 47 2.25 -1.09 -1.85
CA ARG A 47 1.85 -1.34 -3.25
C ARG A 47 2.44 -2.63 -3.80
N ARG A 48 3.71 -2.92 -3.57
CA ARG A 48 4.34 -4.16 -4.07
C ARG A 48 3.72 -5.41 -3.44
N VAL A 49 3.28 -5.33 -2.19
CA VAL A 49 2.54 -6.40 -1.52
C VAL A 49 1.17 -6.56 -2.17
N SER A 50 0.41 -5.48 -2.33
CA SER A 50 -0.89 -5.48 -3.01
C SER A 50 -0.83 -6.08 -4.43
N LEU A 51 0.17 -5.69 -5.23
CA LEU A 51 0.37 -6.25 -6.57
C LEU A 51 0.55 -7.77 -6.53
N ARG A 52 1.36 -8.28 -5.59
CA ARG A 52 1.60 -9.71 -5.42
C ARG A 52 0.37 -10.46 -4.93
N GLU A 53 -0.41 -9.86 -4.04
CA GLU A 53 -1.65 -10.45 -3.54
C GLU A 53 -2.65 -10.67 -4.68
N ILE A 54 -2.88 -9.65 -5.51
CA ILE A 54 -3.77 -9.76 -6.67
C ILE A 54 -3.23 -10.77 -7.70
N GLU A 55 -1.92 -10.73 -8.00
CA GLU A 55 -1.30 -11.70 -8.92
C GLU A 55 -1.44 -13.15 -8.41
N ASN A 56 -1.16 -13.39 -7.13
CA ASN A 56 -1.27 -14.72 -6.53
C ASN A 56 -2.71 -15.22 -6.52
N ALA A 57 -3.67 -14.35 -6.19
CA ALA A 57 -5.09 -14.69 -6.23
C ALA A 57 -5.51 -15.06 -7.66
N ALA A 58 -5.12 -14.26 -8.66
CA ALA A 58 -5.42 -14.53 -10.07
C ALA A 58 -4.84 -15.85 -10.55
N VAL A 59 -3.60 -16.17 -10.14
CA VAL A 59 -2.95 -17.45 -10.49
C VAL A 59 -3.68 -18.62 -9.82
N GLN A 60 -4.01 -18.54 -8.54
CA GLN A 60 -4.73 -19.60 -7.83
C GLN A 60 -6.11 -19.85 -8.45
N TYR A 61 -6.84 -18.77 -8.78
CA TYR A 61 -8.14 -18.87 -9.46
C TYR A 61 -8.06 -19.62 -10.80
N ILE A 62 -6.99 -19.40 -11.56
CA ILE A 62 -6.74 -20.09 -12.84
C ILE A 62 -6.33 -21.55 -12.61
N ILE A 63 -5.52 -21.83 -11.58
CA ILE A 63 -5.13 -23.20 -11.21
C ILE A 63 -6.35 -24.05 -10.88
N ASP A 64 -7.37 -23.48 -10.24
CA ASP A 64 -8.62 -24.15 -9.89
C ASP A 64 -9.56 -24.36 -11.09
N GLY A 65 -9.09 -24.09 -12.31
CA GLY A 65 -9.79 -24.37 -13.57
C GLY A 65 -10.65 -23.22 -14.08
N ASN A 66 -10.65 -22.07 -13.40
CA ASN A 66 -11.37 -20.89 -13.86
C ASN A 66 -10.54 -20.08 -14.86
N SER A 67 -11.15 -19.09 -15.50
CA SER A 67 -10.46 -18.20 -16.42
C SER A 67 -10.84 -16.75 -16.20
N LEU A 68 -9.89 -15.85 -16.48
CA LEU A 68 -10.05 -14.41 -16.48
C LEU A 68 -9.91 -13.90 -17.93
N PRO A 69 -11.01 -13.87 -18.71
CA PRO A 69 -11.01 -13.42 -20.09
C PRO A 69 -10.92 -11.90 -20.20
N GLY A 70 -10.55 -11.37 -21.36
CA GLY A 70 -10.58 -9.92 -21.62
C GLY A 70 -9.44 -9.10 -21.01
N ILE A 71 -8.45 -9.73 -20.36
CA ILE A 71 -7.25 -9.04 -19.89
C ILE A 71 -6.34 -8.74 -21.10
N PRO A 72 -5.98 -7.46 -21.34
CA PRO A 72 -5.17 -7.07 -22.49
C PRO A 72 -3.72 -7.51 -22.32
N THR A 73 -3.06 -7.74 -23.45
CA THR A 73 -1.64 -8.11 -23.49
C THR A 73 -0.74 -6.88 -23.47
N GLY A 74 0.32 -6.95 -22.69
CA GLY A 74 1.33 -5.89 -22.59
C GLY A 74 0.98 -4.80 -21.57
N ILE A 75 2.02 -4.28 -20.90
CA ILE A 75 1.89 -3.33 -19.79
C ILE A 75 1.28 -1.99 -20.20
N SER A 76 1.55 -1.52 -21.42
CA SER A 76 0.98 -0.28 -21.98
C SER A 76 -0.53 -0.32 -22.14
N ASN A 77 -1.12 -1.52 -22.27
CA ASN A 77 -2.56 -1.68 -22.42
C ASN A 77 -3.25 -2.01 -21.09
N ALA A 78 -2.56 -1.92 -19.95
CA ALA A 78 -3.09 -2.38 -18.68
C ALA A 78 -4.42 -1.67 -18.31
N LEU A 79 -5.45 -2.48 -18.04
CA LEU A 79 -6.78 -2.00 -17.65
C LEU A 79 -6.82 -1.71 -16.15
N PRO A 80 -7.48 -0.62 -15.70
CA PRO A 80 -7.61 -0.35 -14.27
C PRO A 80 -8.47 -1.41 -13.59
N ILE A 81 -8.17 -1.76 -12.34
CA ILE A 81 -8.91 -2.74 -11.55
C ILE A 81 -9.96 -2.00 -10.70
N CYS A 82 -11.20 -2.48 -10.71
CA CYS A 82 -12.26 -1.92 -9.86
C CYS A 82 -12.12 -2.33 -8.40
N GLN A 83 -12.67 -1.54 -7.48
CA GLN A 83 -12.80 -1.92 -6.07
C GLN A 83 -13.89 -2.99 -5.90
N ASP A 84 -13.86 -3.77 -4.82
CA ASP A 84 -14.85 -4.83 -4.55
C ASP A 84 -16.30 -4.35 -4.52
N THR A 85 -16.50 -3.08 -4.17
CA THR A 85 -17.82 -2.44 -4.11
C THR A 85 -18.41 -2.13 -5.48
N VAL A 86 -17.62 -2.23 -6.55
CA VAL A 86 -18.00 -1.87 -7.92
C VAL A 86 -17.78 -3.07 -8.83
N THR A 87 -18.88 -3.70 -9.27
CA THR A 87 -18.87 -4.97 -10.01
C THR A 87 -19.72 -4.89 -11.28
N GLY A 88 -19.61 -5.88 -12.16
CA GLY A 88 -20.39 -6.00 -13.38
C GLY A 88 -20.28 -4.79 -14.31
N ASN A 89 -21.41 -4.26 -14.75
CA ASN A 89 -21.48 -3.10 -15.64
C ASN A 89 -20.95 -1.82 -14.99
N ASP A 90 -21.10 -1.65 -13.68
CA ASP A 90 -20.58 -0.46 -13.00
C ASP A 90 -19.05 -0.44 -13.02
N CYS A 91 -18.42 -1.61 -12.98
CA CYS A 91 -16.99 -1.72 -13.17
C CYS A 91 -16.59 -1.55 -14.65
N THR A 92 -17.16 -2.37 -15.52
CA THR A 92 -16.67 -2.52 -16.90
C THR A 92 -17.08 -1.39 -17.83
N VAL A 93 -18.26 -0.79 -17.62
CA VAL A 93 -18.82 0.26 -18.48
C VAL A 93 -18.67 1.64 -17.84
N THR A 94 -19.06 1.79 -16.57
CA THR A 94 -19.07 3.10 -15.90
C THR A 94 -17.66 3.51 -15.45
N ALA A 95 -16.94 2.63 -14.77
CA ALA A 95 -15.57 2.91 -14.32
C ALA A 95 -14.49 2.60 -15.38
N GLY A 96 -14.83 1.85 -16.43
CA GLY A 96 -13.89 1.44 -17.48
C GLY A 96 -12.77 0.52 -16.99
N GLY A 97 -13.05 -0.27 -15.94
CA GLY A 97 -12.10 -1.17 -15.32
C GLY A 97 -12.36 -2.65 -15.56
N TYR A 98 -11.53 -3.47 -14.93
CA TYR A 98 -11.60 -4.92 -14.92
C TYR A 98 -12.19 -5.40 -13.60
N ASP A 99 -13.22 -6.23 -13.70
CA ASP A 99 -13.95 -6.76 -12.55
C ASP A 99 -13.23 -8.01 -12.02
N LEU A 100 -12.68 -7.90 -10.80
CA LEU A 100 -12.03 -8.98 -10.08
C LEU A 100 -12.89 -9.52 -8.93
N SER A 101 -14.17 -9.18 -8.87
CA SER A 101 -15.08 -9.66 -7.81
C SER A 101 -15.15 -11.18 -7.72
N ALA A 102 -14.91 -11.90 -8.82
CA ALA A 102 -14.80 -13.37 -8.82
C ALA A 102 -13.68 -13.90 -7.92
N LEU A 103 -12.63 -13.11 -7.67
CA LEU A 103 -11.49 -13.47 -6.81
C LEU A 103 -11.77 -13.19 -5.33
N SER A 104 -12.52 -12.13 -5.04
CA SER A 104 -12.92 -11.77 -3.66
C SER A 104 -14.20 -12.46 -3.20
N THR A 105 -14.96 -13.06 -4.12
CA THR A 105 -16.17 -13.81 -3.80
C THR A 105 -15.85 -14.95 -2.82
N ASN A 106 -16.53 -14.93 -1.66
CA ASN A 106 -16.36 -15.87 -0.55
C ASN A 106 -14.98 -15.87 0.15
N GLY A 107 -14.08 -14.94 -0.19
CA GLY A 107 -12.78 -14.83 0.48
C GLY A 107 -11.79 -15.96 0.17
N THR A 108 -12.05 -16.78 -0.85
CA THR A 108 -11.26 -18.00 -1.14
C THR A 108 -9.87 -17.67 -1.66
N TYR A 109 -9.77 -16.74 -2.62
CA TYR A 109 -8.50 -16.37 -3.26
C TYR A 109 -7.98 -15.03 -2.75
N LEU A 110 -8.88 -14.14 -2.36
CA LEU A 110 -8.60 -12.81 -1.85
C LEU A 110 -9.73 -12.41 -0.90
N VAL A 111 -9.42 -11.79 0.25
CA VAL A 111 -10.47 -11.33 1.18
C VAL A 111 -11.15 -10.07 0.65
N ASN A 112 -10.35 -9.16 0.11
CA ASN A 112 -10.77 -7.92 -0.52
C ASN A 112 -9.70 -7.46 -1.52
N ILE A 113 -10.11 -6.80 -2.60
CA ILE A 113 -9.20 -6.15 -3.56
C ILE A 113 -8.44 -5.03 -2.83
N PRO A 114 -7.10 -5.12 -2.74
CA PRO A 114 -6.29 -4.05 -2.16
C PRO A 114 -6.48 -2.74 -2.92
N ILE A 115 -6.47 -1.63 -2.19
CA ILE A 115 -6.60 -0.27 -2.73
C ILE A 115 -5.27 0.45 -2.53
N ASP A 116 -4.81 1.17 -3.55
CA ASP A 116 -3.62 2.00 -3.47
C ASP A 116 -3.78 3.04 -2.35
N PRO A 117 -2.80 3.20 -1.43
CA PRO A 117 -2.93 4.14 -0.31
C PRO A 117 -3.15 5.61 -0.70
N ASN A 118 -2.89 5.96 -1.97
CA ASN A 118 -3.14 7.30 -2.50
C ASN A 118 -4.42 7.38 -3.35
N GLU A 119 -5.12 6.27 -3.57
CA GLU A 119 -6.38 6.27 -4.32
C GLU A 119 -7.48 6.86 -3.44
N THR A 120 -8.09 7.93 -3.93
CA THR A 120 -9.17 8.64 -3.21
C THR A 120 -10.55 8.37 -3.82
N GLY A 121 -10.60 7.73 -4.99
CA GLY A 121 -11.84 7.32 -5.62
C GLY A 121 -12.47 6.11 -4.92
N SER A 122 -13.76 5.89 -5.19
CA SER A 122 -14.51 4.73 -4.69
C SER A 122 -14.77 3.67 -5.76
N THR A 123 -14.24 3.85 -6.98
CA THR A 123 -14.53 3.00 -8.14
C THR A 123 -13.36 2.13 -8.54
N LEU A 124 -12.16 2.70 -8.60
CA LEU A 124 -10.94 2.02 -9.01
C LEU A 124 -10.01 1.81 -7.82
N SER A 125 -9.23 0.74 -7.85
CA SER A 125 -8.26 0.40 -6.80
C SER A 125 -6.94 1.17 -6.91
N GLY A 126 -6.70 1.87 -8.04
CA GLY A 126 -5.40 2.48 -8.37
C GLY A 126 -4.38 1.52 -8.98
N TYR A 127 -4.69 0.22 -9.05
CA TYR A 127 -3.89 -0.79 -9.73
C TYR A 127 -4.44 -1.12 -11.12
N ARG A 128 -3.61 -1.70 -11.98
CA ARG A 128 -3.99 -2.12 -13.33
C ARG A 128 -3.56 -3.55 -13.61
N ILE A 129 -4.34 -4.26 -14.43
CA ILE A 129 -4.11 -5.66 -14.80
C ILE A 129 -3.77 -5.77 -16.29
N TYR A 130 -2.83 -6.67 -16.59
CA TYR A 130 -2.42 -7.01 -17.96
C TYR A 130 -1.91 -8.44 -18.03
N ARG A 131 -1.66 -8.92 -19.25
CA ARG A 131 -1.18 -10.28 -19.52
C ARG A 131 0.17 -10.26 -20.24
N VAL A 132 1.05 -11.19 -19.86
CA VAL A 132 2.32 -11.49 -20.53
C VAL A 132 2.37 -12.99 -20.85
N GLY A 133 2.16 -13.35 -22.11
CA GLY A 133 1.98 -14.76 -22.49
C GLY A 133 0.76 -15.36 -21.79
N SER A 134 0.97 -16.40 -20.98
CA SER A 134 -0.10 -17.00 -20.15
C SER A 134 -0.18 -16.43 -18.74
N PHE A 135 0.73 -15.53 -18.35
CA PHE A 135 0.79 -15.01 -16.99
C PHE A 135 -0.02 -13.73 -16.85
N ILE A 136 -0.84 -13.68 -15.81
CA ILE A 136 -1.49 -12.44 -15.37
C ILE A 136 -0.49 -11.64 -14.54
N LYS A 137 -0.45 -10.34 -14.80
CA LYS A 137 0.42 -9.38 -14.12
C LYS A 137 -0.37 -8.15 -13.72
N VAL A 138 0.07 -7.52 -12.63
CA VAL A 138 -0.55 -6.33 -12.09
C VAL A 138 0.53 -5.26 -11.93
N CYS A 139 0.20 -4.03 -12.29
CA CYS A 139 1.09 -2.88 -12.17
C CYS A 139 0.41 -1.72 -11.44
N SER A 140 1.23 -0.81 -10.94
CA SER A 140 0.81 0.47 -10.36
C SER A 140 1.43 1.59 -11.18
N PRO A 141 0.65 2.55 -11.70
CA PRO A 141 1.17 3.74 -12.40
C PRO A 141 2.15 4.57 -11.55
N VAL A 142 2.07 4.46 -10.22
CA VAL A 142 2.97 5.15 -9.28
C VAL A 142 4.32 4.43 -9.14
N LEU A 143 4.35 3.11 -9.34
CA LEU A 143 5.58 2.31 -9.29
C LEU A 143 6.26 2.22 -10.66
N ASP A 144 5.48 2.15 -11.73
CA ASP A 144 5.94 1.99 -13.10
C ASP A 144 5.17 2.93 -14.03
N ALA A 145 5.90 3.85 -14.67
CA ALA A 145 5.31 4.86 -15.54
C ALA A 145 4.77 4.28 -16.86
N THR A 146 5.13 3.04 -17.23
CA THR A 146 4.65 2.34 -18.43
C THR A 146 3.32 1.61 -18.20
N CYS A 147 2.81 1.61 -16.98
CA CYS A 147 1.57 0.94 -16.59
C CYS A 147 0.34 1.65 -17.17
N GLY A 148 -0.16 1.14 -18.30
CA GLY A 148 -1.33 1.69 -19.00
C GLY A 148 -1.03 2.91 -19.88
N SER A 149 0.22 3.08 -20.32
CA SER A 149 0.70 4.20 -21.15
C SER A 149 1.52 3.76 -22.37
#